data_AF-A0A7X8A8K7-F1
#
_entry.id   AF-A0A7X8A8K7-F1
#
_cell.length_a   1.000
_cell.length_b   1.000
_cell.length_c   1.000
_cell.angle_alpha   90.00
_cell.angle_beta   90.00
_cell.angle_gamma   90.00
#
_symmetry.space_group_name_H-M   'P 1'
#
loop_
_entity.id
_entity.type
_entity.pdbx_description
1 polymer ?
#
loop_
_entity_poly.entity_id
_entity_poly.type
_entity_poly.pdbx_seq_one_letter_code
_entity_poly.pdbx_strand_id
1 'polypeptide(L)'
;METLTQQTTIRFRVNGHDVQCTEGTTILEVCRASGIRVPTLCNDKHILPLGSCRLCMVEIRGYGMPVAACSTPAIEGMEVLTESDRLTRLRRETLRLILANHPNDCMCCEKAGRCILQELAYQFGVVPPANAPRYDALPVQDDNRDILIDVNKCVRCGRCIAVCRDLVKRDAIVMRTPDGQDETRLMPEGRITLLNERCDYCGECVKTCPVGSILDKKQLGQRKALVALQSNPA
;
A
#
# COMPACT_ATOMS: atom_id res chain seq x y z
N MET A 1 -14.41 38.18 3.08
CA MET A 1 -13.84 38.00 4.43
C MET A 1 -13.00 36.74 4.39
N GLU A 2 -11.75 36.86 3.94
CA GLU A 2 -10.76 35.78 4.00
C GLU A 2 -10.35 35.61 5.47
N THR A 3 -10.86 34.58 6.12
CA THR A 3 -10.35 34.18 7.43
C THR A 3 -8.94 33.64 7.24
N LEU A 4 -7.95 34.49 7.52
CA LEU A 4 -6.56 34.09 7.71
C LEU A 4 -6.50 33.10 8.88
N THR A 5 -6.62 31.81 8.60
CA THR A 5 -6.30 30.75 9.56
C THR A 5 -4.80 30.86 9.87
N GLN A 6 -4.47 31.42 11.04
CA GLN A 6 -3.11 31.37 11.56
C GLN A 6 -2.70 29.90 11.70
N GLN A 7 -1.73 29.47 10.89
CA GLN A 7 -1.17 28.14 10.97
C GLN A 7 -0.22 28.06 12.16
N THR A 8 -0.67 27.43 13.26
CA THR A 8 0.17 27.16 14.43
C THR A 8 1.30 26.21 14.03
N THR A 9 2.55 26.60 14.30
CA THR A 9 3.71 25.72 14.16
C THR A 9 3.95 25.01 15.48
N ILE A 10 4.04 23.68 15.43
CA ILE A 10 4.34 22.84 16.60
C ILE A 10 5.72 22.19 16.47
N ARG A 11 6.37 21.94 17.61
CA ARG A 11 7.67 21.29 17.72
C ARG A 11 7.59 20.02 18.55
N PHE A 12 8.30 18.99 18.11
CA PHE A 12 8.34 17.70 18.79
C PHE A 12 9.58 16.91 18.38
N ARG A 13 9.81 15.71 18.93
CA ARG A 13 10.99 14.91 18.65
C ARG A 13 10.66 13.60 17.93
N VAL A 14 11.45 13.26 16.91
CA VAL A 14 11.44 11.94 16.25
C VAL A 14 12.82 11.32 16.33
N ASN A 15 12.93 10.14 16.92
CA ASN A 15 14.21 9.44 17.15
C ASN A 15 15.26 10.33 17.86
N GLY A 16 14.79 11.21 18.74
CA GLY A 16 15.63 12.15 19.47
C GLY A 16 15.97 13.45 18.72
N HIS A 17 15.62 13.58 17.44
CA HIS A 17 15.81 14.80 16.65
C HIS A 17 14.61 15.73 16.71
N ASP A 18 14.84 17.03 16.91
CA ASP A 18 13.79 18.04 16.87
C ASP A 18 13.26 18.22 15.44
N VAL A 19 11.94 18.22 15.32
CA VAL A 19 11.21 18.48 14.08
C VAL A 19 10.11 19.50 14.32
N GLN A 20 9.69 20.16 13.25
CA GLN A 20 8.61 21.14 13.29
C GLN A 20 7.63 20.90 12.15
N CYS A 21 6.34 21.15 12.40
CA CYS A 21 5.31 21.06 11.38
C CYS A 21 4.14 21.99 11.71
N THR A 22 3.24 22.15 10.75
CA THR A 22 1.95 22.79 11.00
C THR A 22 1.06 21.88 11.84
N GLU A 23 0.34 22.45 12.80
CA GLU A 23 -0.67 21.74 13.60
C GLU A 23 -1.65 20.99 12.69
N GLY A 24 -1.99 19.74 13.07
CA GLY A 24 -2.83 18.85 12.28
C GLY A 24 -2.09 17.97 11.26
N THR A 25 -0.81 18.24 10.97
CA THR A 25 0.02 17.36 10.13
C THR A 25 0.20 16.00 10.80
N THR A 26 0.09 14.90 10.05
CA THR A 26 0.26 13.55 10.61
C THR A 26 1.73 13.22 10.90
N ILE A 27 1.98 12.32 11.86
CA ILE A 27 3.35 11.87 12.17
C ILE A 27 4.06 11.35 10.90
N LEU A 28 3.37 10.60 10.05
CA LEU A 28 3.94 10.05 8.82
C LEU A 28 4.40 11.15 7.85
N GLU A 29 3.61 12.21 7.70
CA GLU A 29 3.95 13.34 6.83
C GLU A 29 5.17 14.08 7.36
N VAL A 30 5.24 14.32 8.67
CA VAL A 30 6.42 14.94 9.30
C VAL A 30 7.65 14.07 9.12
N CYS A 31 7.56 12.77 9.39
CA CYS A 31 8.69 11.85 9.18
C CYS A 31 9.20 11.92 7.73
N ARG A 32 8.30 11.92 6.74
CA ARG A 32 8.69 12.04 5.32
C ARG A 32 9.35 13.37 5.00
N ALA A 33 8.81 14.48 5.49
CA ALA A 33 9.39 15.81 5.30
C ALA A 33 10.80 15.91 5.91
N SER A 34 11.05 15.20 7.02
CA SER A 34 12.34 15.14 7.70
C SER A 34 13.27 14.03 7.18
N GLY A 35 12.93 13.34 6.08
CA GLY A 35 13.75 12.27 5.51
C GLY A 35 13.76 10.95 6.31
N ILE A 36 12.88 10.83 7.31
CA ILE A 36 12.73 9.63 8.15
C ILE A 36 11.76 8.67 7.47
N ARG A 37 12.26 7.50 7.06
CA ARG A 37 11.46 6.51 6.35
C ARG A 37 10.63 5.65 7.30
N VAL A 38 9.31 5.88 7.31
CA VAL A 38 8.33 5.00 7.97
C VAL A 38 7.66 4.11 6.91
N PRO A 39 7.68 2.77 7.04
CA PRO A 39 7.19 1.87 6.00
C PRO A 39 5.67 1.90 5.85
N THR A 40 5.19 1.87 4.61
CA THR A 40 3.75 1.89 4.29
C THR A 40 3.44 1.05 3.05
N LEU A 41 2.32 0.33 3.05
CA LEU A 41 1.74 -0.25 1.83
C LEU A 41 0.51 0.53 1.34
N CYS A 42 -0.37 0.93 2.26
CA CYS A 42 -1.69 1.51 1.94
C CYS A 42 -1.74 3.03 1.87
N ASN A 43 -0.67 3.72 2.28
CA ASN A 43 -0.64 5.18 2.20
C ASN A 43 -0.20 5.62 0.79
N ASP A 44 -0.88 6.62 0.27
CA ASP A 44 -0.60 7.27 -1.00
C ASP A 44 -0.90 8.76 -0.83
N LYS A 45 -0.08 9.64 -1.42
CA LYS A 45 -0.18 11.09 -1.25
C LYS A 45 -1.44 11.71 -1.87
N HIS A 46 -2.13 10.96 -2.74
CA HIS A 46 -3.31 11.44 -3.46
C HIS A 46 -4.64 11.11 -2.77
N ILE A 47 -4.61 10.39 -1.64
CA ILE A 47 -5.80 9.92 -0.92
C ILE A 47 -5.64 10.12 0.58
N LEU A 48 -6.77 10.12 1.29
CA LEU A 48 -6.77 10.15 2.74
C LEU A 48 -6.14 8.88 3.34
N PRO A 49 -5.56 8.97 4.55
CA PRO A 49 -4.98 7.82 5.23
C PRO A 49 -5.96 6.67 5.43
N LEU A 50 -5.63 5.49 4.88
CA LEU A 50 -6.48 4.31 4.98
C LEU A 50 -6.28 3.50 6.26
N GLY A 51 -5.07 3.52 6.84
CA GLY A 51 -4.74 2.76 8.05
C GLY A 51 -4.76 1.23 7.94
N SER A 52 -5.10 0.66 6.77
CA SER A 52 -5.35 -0.77 6.57
C SER A 52 -4.11 -1.66 6.73
N CYS A 53 -2.93 -1.21 6.31
CA CYS A 53 -1.75 -2.08 6.27
C CYS A 53 -0.99 -2.23 7.60
N ARG A 54 -1.21 -1.34 8.58
CA ARG A 54 -0.55 -1.34 9.90
C ARG A 54 1.00 -1.44 9.91
N LEU A 55 1.68 -1.09 8.82
CA LEU A 55 3.16 -1.08 8.76
C LEU A 55 3.77 0.21 9.32
N CYS A 56 3.00 1.30 9.28
CA CYS A 56 3.42 2.64 9.73
C CYS A 56 3.39 2.84 11.25
N MET A 57 3.40 1.75 12.02
CA MET A 57 3.30 1.85 13.47
C MET A 57 4.56 2.51 14.05
N VAL A 58 4.35 3.41 14.99
CA VAL A 58 5.38 4.15 15.73
C VAL A 58 5.06 4.15 17.21
N GLU A 59 6.06 4.32 18.05
CA GLU A 59 5.87 4.44 19.50
C GLU A 59 5.92 5.91 19.89
N ILE A 60 5.06 6.31 20.84
CA ILE A 60 5.07 7.64 21.44
C ILE A 60 5.39 7.45 22.92
N ARG A 61 6.35 8.22 23.44
CA ARG A 61 6.68 8.15 24.88
C ARG A 61 5.43 8.44 25.73
N GLY A 62 5.18 7.60 26.73
CA GLY A 62 4.01 7.68 27.59
C GLY A 62 2.77 6.93 27.07
N TYR A 63 2.76 6.47 25.81
CA TYR A 63 1.68 5.66 25.27
C TYR A 63 1.97 4.16 25.52
N GLY A 64 0.96 3.40 25.95
CA GLY A 64 1.11 1.96 26.20
C GLY A 64 1.23 1.11 24.94
N MET A 65 0.67 1.56 23.83
CA MET A 65 0.60 0.83 22.56
C MET A 65 1.11 1.69 21.40
N PRO A 66 1.77 1.08 20.40
CA PRO A 66 2.13 1.78 19.17
C PRO A 66 0.89 2.32 18.47
N VAL A 67 1.04 3.46 17.79
CA VAL A 67 -0.02 4.12 17.02
C VAL A 67 0.33 4.16 15.54
N ALA A 68 -0.67 4.34 14.68
CA ALA A 68 -0.46 4.43 13.24
C ALA A 68 -0.02 5.84 12.85
N ALA A 69 1.22 6.01 12.39
CA ALA A 69 1.74 7.32 12.02
C ALA A 69 0.93 7.99 10.89
N CYS A 70 0.28 7.22 10.02
CA CYS A 70 -0.46 7.77 8.89
C CYS A 70 -1.73 8.53 9.26
N SER A 71 -2.29 8.30 10.46
CA SER A 71 -3.58 8.88 10.86
C SER A 71 -3.52 9.62 12.20
N THR A 72 -2.39 9.56 12.90
CA THR A 72 -2.20 10.28 14.17
C THR A 72 -1.61 11.66 13.88
N PRO A 73 -2.32 12.75 14.20
CA PRO A 73 -1.78 14.11 14.13
C PRO A 73 -0.59 14.28 15.08
N ALA A 74 0.38 15.08 14.67
CA ALA A 74 1.46 15.51 15.54
C ALA A 74 0.96 16.49 16.59
N ILE A 75 1.48 16.37 17.80
CA ILE A 75 1.16 17.22 18.95
C ILE A 75 2.46 17.82 19.49
N GLU A 76 2.42 19.07 19.94
CA GLU A 76 3.55 19.75 20.59
C GLU A 76 4.16 18.88 21.69
N GLY A 77 5.50 18.81 21.72
CA GLY A 77 6.26 18.14 22.76
C GLY A 77 6.23 16.60 22.74
N MET A 78 5.56 15.96 21.78
CA MET A 78 5.56 14.49 21.72
C MET A 78 6.95 13.93 21.38
N GLU A 79 7.25 12.73 21.89
CA GLU A 79 8.48 12.03 21.53
C GLU A 79 8.13 10.73 20.80
N VAL A 80 8.44 10.69 19.51
CA VAL A 80 8.16 9.57 18.61
C VAL A 80 9.41 8.74 18.38
N LEU A 81 9.28 7.42 18.48
CA LEU A 81 10.27 6.45 18.02
C LEU A 81 9.71 5.72 16.80
N THR A 82 10.43 5.75 15.69
CA THR A 82 10.05 5.04 14.46
C THR A 82 10.68 3.65 14.35
N GLU A 83 11.65 3.35 15.22
CA GLU A 83 12.39 2.11 15.26
C GLU A 83 12.58 1.64 16.70
N SER A 84 12.27 0.37 16.94
CA SER A 84 12.49 -0.35 18.19
C SER A 84 12.32 -1.85 17.93
N ASP A 85 12.78 -2.71 18.84
CA ASP A 85 12.58 -4.16 18.72
C ASP A 85 11.10 -4.54 18.66
N ARG A 86 10.25 -3.81 19.40
CA ARG A 86 8.81 -4.01 19.40
C ARG A 86 8.19 -3.65 18.05
N LEU A 87 8.58 -2.51 17.46
CA LEU A 87 8.11 -2.11 16.13
C LEU A 87 8.60 -3.07 15.04
N THR A 88 9.86 -3.52 15.12
CA THR A 88 10.43 -4.50 14.19
C THR A 88 9.67 -5.82 14.25
N ARG A 89 9.37 -6.33 15.45
CA ARG A 89 8.57 -7.55 15.63
C ARG A 89 7.17 -7.39 15.04
N LEU A 90 6.49 -6.28 15.34
CA LEU A 90 5.14 -5.99 14.84
C LEU A 90 5.09 -5.93 13.31
N ARG A 91 6.06 -5.26 12.68
CA ARG A 91 6.16 -5.17 11.22
C ARG A 91 6.46 -6.54 10.59
N ARG A 92 7.35 -7.34 11.20
CA ARG A 92 7.62 -8.72 10.75
C ARG A 92 6.39 -9.60 10.82
N GLU A 93 5.62 -9.56 11.91
CA GLU A 93 4.37 -10.31 12.05
C GLU A 93 3.31 -9.87 11.04
N THR A 94 3.14 -8.56 10.86
CA THR A 94 2.21 -8.01 9.86
C THR A 94 2.57 -8.48 8.45
N LEU A 95 3.85 -8.44 8.08
CA LEU A 95 4.32 -8.93 6.78
C LEU A 95 4.14 -10.44 6.62
N ARG A 96 4.36 -11.23 7.68
CA ARG A 96 4.10 -12.68 7.65
C ARG A 96 2.64 -12.98 7.37
N LEU A 97 1.72 -12.25 8.00
CA LEU A 97 0.28 -12.41 7.77
C LEU A 97 -0.11 -12.05 6.33
N ILE A 98 0.46 -10.96 5.79
CA ILE A 98 0.23 -10.57 4.40
C ILE A 98 0.76 -11.65 3.44
N LEU A 99 1.97 -12.17 3.69
CA LEU A 99 2.61 -13.17 2.83
C LEU A 99 2.03 -14.57 2.98
N ALA A 100 1.35 -14.88 4.09
CA ALA A 100 0.70 -16.17 4.28
C ALA A 100 -0.35 -16.46 3.19
N ASN A 101 -0.99 -15.41 2.67
CA ASN A 101 -2.03 -15.49 1.65
C ASN A 101 -1.60 -14.87 0.31
N HIS A 102 -0.30 -14.59 0.12
CA HIS A 102 0.23 -14.01 -1.11
C HIS A 102 1.01 -15.08 -1.89
N PRO A 103 0.84 -15.19 -3.22
CA PRO A 103 1.57 -16.18 -4.01
C PRO A 103 3.08 -15.89 -4.03
N ASN A 104 3.87 -16.95 -3.98
CA ASN A 104 5.34 -16.89 -4.02
C ASN A 104 5.88 -16.92 -5.46
N ASP A 105 5.30 -16.11 -6.35
CA ASP A 105 5.61 -16.12 -7.78
C ASP A 105 6.48 -14.93 -8.21
N CYS A 106 7.22 -14.32 -7.28
CA CYS A 106 8.06 -13.14 -7.50
C CYS A 106 8.99 -13.26 -8.71
N MET A 107 9.49 -14.46 -9.02
CA MET A 107 10.37 -14.70 -10.19
C MET A 107 9.68 -14.48 -11.53
N CYS A 108 8.35 -14.59 -11.57
CA CYS A 108 7.52 -14.42 -12.76
C CYS A 108 6.63 -13.16 -12.69
N CYS A 109 6.69 -12.40 -11.59
CA CYS A 109 5.80 -11.27 -11.35
C CYS A 109 6.31 -10.00 -12.04
N GLU A 110 5.45 -9.34 -12.83
CA GLU A 110 5.76 -8.10 -13.57
C GLU A 110 6.02 -6.88 -12.66
N LYS A 111 5.64 -6.96 -11.38
CA LYS A 111 5.94 -5.93 -10.37
C LYS A 111 7.26 -6.19 -9.65
N ALA A 112 7.89 -7.35 -9.83
CA ALA A 112 9.16 -7.68 -9.16
C ALA A 112 10.23 -6.62 -9.42
N GLY A 113 11.03 -6.30 -8.42
CA GLY A 113 12.03 -5.22 -8.45
C GLY A 113 11.47 -3.81 -8.27
N ARG A 114 10.14 -3.63 -8.28
CA ARG A 114 9.44 -2.37 -7.95
C ARG A 114 8.22 -2.61 -7.06
N CYS A 115 8.15 -3.77 -6.43
CA CYS A 115 7.06 -4.20 -5.57
C CYS A 115 7.36 -3.76 -4.14
N ILE A 116 6.49 -2.93 -3.55
CA ILE A 116 6.70 -2.41 -2.19
C ILE A 116 6.63 -3.55 -1.17
N LEU A 117 5.76 -4.55 -1.38
CA LEU A 117 5.72 -5.73 -0.51
C LEU A 117 7.03 -6.51 -0.52
N GLN A 118 7.62 -6.69 -1.71
CA GLN A 118 8.91 -7.36 -1.86
C GLN A 118 10.03 -6.60 -1.14
N GLU A 119 10.09 -5.28 -1.33
CA GLU A 119 11.05 -4.40 -0.66
C GLU A 119 10.94 -4.49 0.87
N LEU A 120 9.72 -4.41 1.41
CA LEU A 120 9.49 -4.48 2.85
C LEU A 120 9.76 -5.88 3.41
N ALA A 121 9.39 -6.93 2.71
CA ALA A 121 9.72 -8.30 3.11
C ALA A 121 11.23 -8.51 3.20
N TYR A 122 11.98 -8.01 2.21
CA TYR A 122 13.44 -8.03 2.22
C TYR A 122 14.02 -7.23 3.39
N GLN A 123 13.60 -5.97 3.55
CA GLN A 123 14.07 -5.08 4.61
C GLN A 123 13.90 -5.70 6.00
N PHE A 124 12.76 -6.33 6.25
CA PHE A 124 12.45 -6.92 7.55
C PHE A 124 12.85 -8.39 7.65
N GLY A 125 13.53 -8.97 6.66
CA GLY A 125 13.97 -10.37 6.66
C GLY A 125 12.82 -11.36 6.85
N VAL A 126 11.69 -11.12 6.19
CA VAL A 126 10.50 -11.97 6.21
C VAL A 126 10.47 -12.78 4.93
N VAL A 127 10.49 -14.10 5.08
CA VAL A 127 10.36 -15.04 3.98
C VAL A 127 8.91 -15.54 3.93
N PRO A 128 8.30 -15.65 2.73
CA PRO A 128 6.99 -16.27 2.61
C PRO A 128 7.03 -17.75 3.05
N PRO A 129 5.92 -18.30 3.56
CA PRO A 129 5.88 -19.71 3.94
C PRO A 129 6.08 -20.61 2.72
N ALA A 130 6.87 -21.69 2.89
CA ALA A 130 7.18 -22.65 1.83
C ALA A 130 5.91 -23.33 1.27
N ASN A 131 4.93 -23.56 2.15
CA ASN A 131 3.62 -24.10 1.82
C ASN A 131 2.52 -23.03 1.95
N ALA A 132 2.78 -21.80 1.48
CA ALA A 132 1.72 -20.80 1.39
C ALA A 132 0.52 -21.45 0.67
N PRO A 133 -0.64 -21.58 1.33
CA PRO A 133 -1.78 -22.25 0.74
C PRO A 133 -2.08 -21.58 -0.61
N ARG A 134 -1.98 -22.38 -1.67
CA ARG A 134 -2.64 -22.06 -2.93
C ARG A 134 -4.12 -22.27 -2.66
N TYR A 135 -4.77 -21.30 -1.99
CA TYR A 135 -6.23 -21.22 -2.02
C TYR A 135 -6.69 -21.35 -3.47
N ASP A 136 -7.89 -21.88 -3.69
CA ASP A 136 -8.52 -22.00 -5.01
C ASP A 136 -8.34 -20.69 -5.78
N ALA A 137 -7.33 -20.69 -6.65
CA ALA A 137 -6.83 -19.46 -7.25
C ALA A 137 -7.96 -18.93 -8.12
N LEU A 138 -8.35 -17.68 -7.87
CA LEU A 138 -9.39 -17.08 -8.68
C LEU A 138 -8.83 -16.84 -10.09
N PRO A 139 -9.66 -17.00 -11.13
CA PRO A 139 -9.28 -16.63 -12.48
C PRO A 139 -8.76 -15.18 -12.53
N VAL A 140 -7.64 -14.99 -13.22
CA VAL A 140 -7.13 -13.65 -13.55
C VAL A 140 -8.14 -12.97 -14.46
N GLN A 141 -8.51 -11.73 -14.14
CA GLN A 141 -9.43 -10.95 -14.94
C GLN A 141 -8.66 -10.21 -16.03
N ASP A 142 -8.92 -10.61 -17.27
CA ASP A 142 -8.24 -10.14 -18.47
C ASP A 142 -9.22 -9.81 -19.61
N ASP A 143 -10.50 -9.65 -19.29
CA ASP A 143 -11.65 -9.50 -20.21
C ASP A 143 -11.83 -8.09 -20.81
N ASN A 144 -10.82 -7.23 -20.70
CA ASN A 144 -10.85 -5.84 -21.20
C ASN A 144 -9.59 -5.49 -22.00
N ARG A 145 -9.50 -4.25 -22.51
CA ARG A 145 -8.40 -3.86 -23.40
C ARG A 145 -7.08 -3.53 -22.69
N ASP A 146 -7.13 -2.82 -21.57
CA ASP A 146 -5.95 -2.07 -21.07
C ASP A 146 -5.44 -2.55 -19.71
N ILE A 147 -6.26 -3.23 -18.89
CA ILE A 147 -5.92 -3.54 -17.50
C ILE A 147 -6.06 -5.05 -17.23
N LEU A 148 -5.04 -5.65 -16.61
CA LEU A 148 -5.08 -7.01 -16.10
C LEU A 148 -5.20 -6.96 -14.57
N ILE A 149 -6.10 -7.77 -14.00
CA ILE A 149 -6.28 -7.83 -12.54
C ILE A 149 -6.16 -9.26 -12.03
N ASP A 150 -5.14 -9.48 -11.21
CA ASP A 150 -4.91 -10.70 -10.46
C ASP A 150 -5.17 -10.43 -8.97
N VAL A 151 -6.37 -10.77 -8.52
CA VAL A 151 -6.80 -10.57 -7.13
C VAL A 151 -6.07 -11.48 -6.15
N ASN A 152 -5.45 -12.57 -6.61
CA ASN A 152 -4.67 -13.46 -5.76
C ASN A 152 -3.40 -12.76 -5.25
N LYS A 153 -2.91 -11.74 -5.98
CA LYS A 153 -1.79 -10.88 -5.57
C LYS A 153 -2.23 -9.69 -4.71
N CYS A 154 -3.52 -9.51 -4.45
CA CYS A 154 -4.02 -8.35 -3.72
C CYS A 154 -3.70 -8.44 -2.22
N VAL A 155 -3.05 -7.42 -1.68
CA VAL A 155 -2.78 -7.28 -0.23
C VAL A 155 -3.87 -6.49 0.50
N ARG A 156 -5.04 -6.29 -0.13
CA ARG A 156 -6.22 -5.65 0.47
C ARG A 156 -5.95 -4.26 1.06
N CYS A 157 -5.01 -3.52 0.47
CA CYS A 157 -4.60 -2.21 0.98
C CYS A 157 -5.64 -1.09 0.77
N GLY A 158 -6.55 -1.24 -0.19
CA GLY A 158 -7.61 -0.27 -0.48
C GLY A 158 -7.19 0.95 -1.32
N ARG A 159 -5.91 1.09 -1.69
CA ARG A 159 -5.41 2.24 -2.49
C ARG A 159 -6.18 2.41 -3.80
N CYS A 160 -6.39 1.32 -4.53
CA CYS A 160 -7.11 1.33 -5.80
C CYS A 160 -8.55 1.85 -5.65
N ILE A 161 -9.26 1.44 -4.60
CA ILE A 161 -10.64 1.87 -4.32
C ILE A 161 -10.66 3.36 -3.96
N ALA A 162 -9.77 3.78 -3.07
CA ALA A 162 -9.69 5.16 -2.64
C ALA A 162 -9.37 6.10 -3.81
N VAL A 163 -8.42 5.77 -4.70
CA VAL A 163 -8.17 6.62 -5.88
C VAL A 163 -9.35 6.60 -6.85
N CYS A 164 -10.00 5.45 -7.07
CA CYS A 164 -11.13 5.36 -7.98
C CYS A 164 -12.30 6.23 -7.50
N ARG A 165 -12.66 6.14 -6.21
CA ARG A 165 -13.71 6.93 -5.58
C ARG A 165 -13.34 8.39 -5.36
N ASP A 166 -12.20 8.64 -4.72
CA ASP A 166 -11.91 9.96 -4.14
C ASP A 166 -11.20 10.88 -5.15
N LEU A 167 -10.37 10.33 -6.05
CA LEU A 167 -9.65 11.09 -7.06
C LEU A 167 -10.37 11.10 -8.41
N VAL A 168 -10.74 9.92 -8.93
CA VAL A 168 -11.35 9.77 -10.27
C VAL A 168 -12.87 9.99 -10.23
N LYS A 169 -13.51 9.88 -9.06
CA LYS A 169 -14.97 9.97 -8.88
C LYS A 169 -15.74 8.90 -9.66
N ARG A 170 -15.15 7.70 -9.74
CA ARG A 170 -15.72 6.51 -10.36
C ARG A 170 -15.70 5.38 -9.33
N ASP A 171 -16.82 5.04 -8.72
CA ASP A 171 -16.92 3.88 -7.82
C ASP A 171 -16.99 2.56 -8.61
N ALA A 172 -15.97 2.28 -9.42
CA ALA A 172 -15.97 1.11 -10.32
C ALA A 172 -15.51 -0.18 -9.63
N ILE A 173 -14.66 -0.06 -8.59
CA ILE A 173 -14.09 -1.19 -7.85
C ILE A 173 -14.32 -1.02 -6.34
N VAL A 174 -14.56 -2.15 -5.66
CA VAL A 174 -14.85 -2.21 -4.22
C VAL A 174 -14.18 -3.39 -3.54
N MET A 175 -14.15 -3.37 -2.22
CA MET A 175 -13.79 -4.51 -1.38
C MET A 175 -15.07 -5.05 -0.76
N ARG A 176 -15.42 -6.29 -1.11
CA ARG A 176 -16.64 -6.95 -0.61
C ARG A 176 -16.36 -8.44 -0.42
N THR A 177 -17.09 -9.04 0.50
CA THR A 177 -17.13 -10.50 0.65
C THR A 177 -18.21 -11.04 -0.28
N PRO A 178 -17.89 -11.91 -1.27
CA PRO A 178 -18.89 -12.54 -2.12
C PRO A 178 -19.90 -13.36 -1.31
N ASP A 179 -21.14 -13.46 -1.81
CA ASP A 179 -22.17 -14.28 -1.18
C ASP A 179 -21.69 -15.74 -1.05
N GLY A 180 -21.81 -16.29 0.16
CA GLY A 180 -21.39 -17.67 0.45
C GLY A 180 -19.87 -17.89 0.56
N GLN A 181 -19.07 -16.82 0.66
CA GLN A 181 -17.64 -16.90 0.96
C GLN A 181 -17.30 -16.15 2.25
N ASP A 182 -16.18 -16.50 2.87
CA ASP A 182 -15.72 -15.87 4.12
C ASP A 182 -14.66 -14.77 3.91
N GLU A 183 -14.21 -14.59 2.67
CA GLU A 183 -13.10 -13.70 2.37
C GLU A 183 -13.50 -12.44 1.61
N THR A 184 -13.16 -11.27 2.15
CA THR A 184 -13.27 -9.99 1.45
C THR A 184 -12.20 -9.89 0.37
N ARG A 185 -12.61 -9.58 -0.86
CA ARG A 185 -11.71 -9.48 -2.02
C ARG A 185 -12.02 -8.21 -2.81
N LEU A 186 -11.05 -7.79 -3.62
CA LEU A 186 -11.25 -6.74 -4.60
C LEU A 186 -12.22 -7.27 -5.68
N MET A 187 -13.29 -6.54 -5.93
CA MET A 187 -14.36 -6.91 -6.84
C MET A 187 -14.86 -5.68 -7.60
N PRO A 188 -15.51 -5.85 -8.76
CA PRO A 188 -16.24 -4.74 -9.35
C PRO A 188 -17.39 -4.34 -8.47
N GLU A 189 -17.79 -3.08 -8.62
CA GLU A 189 -19.12 -2.68 -8.20
C GLU A 189 -20.15 -3.28 -9.17
N GLY A 190 -20.88 -4.30 -8.74
CA GLY A 190 -21.80 -5.09 -9.58
C GLY A 190 -21.39 -6.57 -9.69
N ARG A 191 -21.76 -7.22 -10.81
CA ARG A 191 -21.72 -8.69 -10.94
C ARG A 191 -20.93 -9.29 -12.12
N ILE A 192 -20.35 -8.51 -13.04
CA ILE A 192 -19.88 -9.11 -14.31
C ILE A 192 -18.36 -9.03 -14.51
N THR A 193 -17.71 -7.87 -14.38
CA THR A 193 -16.26 -7.70 -14.63
C THR A 193 -15.70 -6.57 -13.76
N LEU A 194 -14.46 -6.65 -13.24
CA LEU A 194 -13.83 -5.62 -12.37
C LEU A 194 -13.89 -4.20 -12.96
N LEU A 195 -14.02 -4.09 -14.27
CA LEU A 195 -14.15 -2.85 -15.02
C LEU A 195 -15.51 -2.88 -15.72
N ASN A 196 -16.51 -2.43 -14.97
CA ASN A 196 -17.88 -2.27 -15.45
C ASN A 196 -18.02 -0.98 -16.30
N GLU A 197 -19.25 -0.66 -16.72
CA GLU A 197 -19.58 0.59 -17.42
C GLU A 197 -19.18 1.88 -16.67
N ARG A 198 -18.90 1.78 -15.35
CA ARG A 198 -18.43 2.92 -14.55
C ARG A 198 -16.93 3.15 -14.71
N CYS A 199 -16.17 2.21 -15.24
CA CYS A 199 -14.74 2.36 -15.47
C CYS A 199 -14.44 3.03 -16.82
N ASP A 200 -13.72 4.15 -16.78
CA ASP A 200 -13.23 4.89 -17.95
C ASP A 200 -11.80 4.53 -18.35
N TYR A 201 -11.22 3.49 -17.73
CA TYR A 201 -9.86 3.02 -17.98
C TYR A 201 -8.77 4.08 -17.75
N CYS A 202 -8.97 5.02 -16.82
CA CYS A 202 -7.98 6.06 -16.47
C CYS A 202 -6.62 5.55 -15.94
N GLY A 203 -6.57 4.31 -15.42
CA GLY A 203 -5.33 3.66 -14.98
C GLY A 203 -4.77 4.11 -13.62
N GLU A 204 -5.47 4.97 -12.86
CA GLU A 204 -5.00 5.39 -11.53
C GLU A 204 -4.87 4.23 -10.55
N CYS A 205 -5.73 3.22 -10.65
CA CYS A 205 -5.63 1.98 -9.87
C CYS A 205 -4.35 1.18 -10.17
N VAL A 206 -3.87 1.18 -11.43
CA VAL A 206 -2.61 0.55 -11.85
C VAL A 206 -1.42 1.29 -11.26
N LYS A 207 -1.43 2.63 -11.34
CA LYS A 207 -0.35 3.49 -10.84
C LYS A 207 -0.17 3.34 -9.33
N THR A 208 -1.27 3.35 -8.58
CA THR A 208 -1.22 3.28 -7.12
C THR A 208 -1.00 1.86 -6.57
N CYS A 209 -1.25 0.79 -7.33
CA CYS A 209 -1.15 -0.57 -6.77
C CYS A 209 0.29 -0.87 -6.28
N PRO A 210 0.48 -1.20 -4.99
CA PRO A 210 1.81 -1.44 -4.41
C PRO A 210 2.42 -2.80 -4.77
N VAL A 211 1.61 -3.69 -5.37
CA VAL A 211 1.92 -5.10 -5.65
C VAL A 211 1.51 -5.45 -7.08
N GLY A 212 1.75 -6.69 -7.52
CA GLY A 212 1.45 -7.15 -8.88
C GLY A 212 -0.02 -7.50 -9.13
N SER A 213 -0.96 -6.87 -8.43
CA SER A 213 -2.39 -7.23 -8.50
C SER A 213 -3.12 -6.51 -9.63
N ILE A 214 -2.79 -5.25 -9.91
CA ILE A 214 -3.42 -4.47 -10.99
C ILE A 214 -2.30 -3.98 -11.91
N LEU A 215 -2.35 -4.37 -13.18
CA LEU A 215 -1.29 -4.13 -14.17
C LEU A 215 -1.84 -3.51 -15.45
N ASP A 216 -1.02 -2.69 -16.10
CA ASP A 216 -1.27 -2.21 -17.47
C ASP A 216 -0.82 -3.30 -18.44
N LYS A 217 -1.73 -3.77 -19.30
CA LYS A 217 -1.45 -4.82 -20.28
C LYS A 217 -0.33 -4.45 -21.24
N LYS A 218 -0.15 -3.16 -21.55
CA LYS A 218 0.90 -2.67 -22.44
C LYS A 218 2.30 -2.85 -21.84
N GLN A 219 2.39 -3.01 -20.51
CA GLN A 219 3.65 -3.19 -19.80
C GLN A 219 4.04 -4.65 -19.59
N LEU A 220 3.17 -5.61 -19.92
CA LEU A 220 3.45 -7.03 -19.73
C LEU A 220 4.61 -7.48 -20.62
N GLY A 221 5.51 -8.30 -20.09
CA GLY A 221 6.66 -8.83 -20.83
C GLY A 221 7.76 -7.82 -21.16
N GLN A 222 7.60 -6.51 -20.88
CA GLN A 222 8.62 -5.51 -21.17
C GLN A 222 9.95 -5.77 -20.45
N ARG A 223 9.92 -6.32 -19.22
CA ARG A 223 11.15 -6.71 -18.51
C ARG A 223 11.85 -7.89 -19.18
N LYS A 224 11.10 -8.86 -19.72
CA LYS A 224 11.67 -9.97 -20.49
C LYS A 224 12.34 -9.44 -21.76
N ALA A 225 11.69 -8.50 -22.44
CA ALA A 225 12.24 -7.83 -23.62
C ALA A 225 13.51 -7.03 -23.27
N LEU A 226 13.52 -6.26 -22.18
CA LEU A 226 14.69 -5.51 -21.74
C LEU A 226 15.88 -6.41 -21.39
N VAL A 227 15.64 -7.49 -20.63
CA VAL A 227 16.68 -8.47 -20.31
C VAL A 227 17.21 -9.13 -21.57
N ALA A 228 16.34 -9.49 -22.53
CA ALA A 228 16.76 -10.04 -23.82
C ALA A 228 17.65 -9.06 -24.62
N LEU A 229 17.34 -7.77 -24.61
CA LEU A 229 18.16 -6.73 -25.25
C LEU A 229 19.51 -6.53 -24.55
N GLN A 230 19.56 -6.64 -23.22
CA GLN A 230 20.79 -6.48 -22.44
C GLN A 230 21.70 -7.71 -22.49
N SER A 231 21.14 -8.90 -22.72
CA SER A 231 21.89 -10.16 -22.81
C SER A 231 22.36 -10.50 -24.23
N ASN A 232 21.97 -9.69 -25.22
CA ASN A 232 22.51 -9.73 -26.57
C ASN A 232 22.97 -8.32 -27.01
N PRO A 233 24.02 -7.77 -26.38
CA PRO A 233 24.62 -6.53 -26.87
C PRO A 233 25.20 -6.85 -28.25
N ALA A 234 24.75 -6.12 -29.27
CA ALA A 234 25.35 -6.14 -30.59
C ALA A 234 26.86 -5.86 -30.52
#